data_AF-A0A0F9CZ13-F1
#
_entry.id   AF-A0A0F9CZ13-F1
#
_cell.length_a   1.000
_cell.length_b   1.000
_cell.length_c   1.000
_cell.angle_alpha   90.00
_cell.angle_beta   90.00
_cell.angle_gamma   90.00
#
_symmetry.space_group_name_H-M   'P 1'
#
loop_
_entity.id
_entity.type
_entity.pdbx_description
1 polymer ?
#
loop_
_entity_poly.entity_id
_entity_poly.type
_entity_poly.pdbx_seq_one_letter_code
_entity_poly.pdbx_strand_id
1 'polypeptide(L)'
;MKSIIYEDKEGFLHRVLIKNNDPLTAAEYGLPVGPPDVRDIDWDLMMRQINNVLVEHEIFDWYDAQRKPVGLTAALTIFKRHLISLYRLSDTK
;
A
#
# COMPACT_ATOMS: atom_id res chain seq x y z
N MET A 1 21.47 -3.22 -16.88
CA MET A 1 20.11 -3.63 -16.50
C MET A 1 19.16 -2.54 -16.94
N LYS A 2 17.97 -2.88 -17.42
CA LYS A 2 16.94 -1.91 -17.79
C LYS A 2 15.74 -2.07 -16.86
N SER A 3 15.16 -0.94 -16.46
CA SER A 3 13.95 -0.89 -15.64
C SER A 3 12.73 -0.97 -16.52
N ILE A 4 11.79 -1.83 -16.14
CA ILE A 4 10.50 -2.00 -16.83
C ILE A 4 9.39 -1.91 -15.80
N ILE A 5 8.26 -1.33 -16.21
CA ILE A 5 7.00 -1.42 -15.50
C ILE A 5 6.12 -2.37 -16.29
N TYR A 6 5.53 -3.35 -15.61
CA TYR A 6 4.57 -4.27 -16.21
C TYR A 6 3.35 -4.43 -15.29
N GLU A 7 2.22 -4.81 -15.88
CA GLU A 7 0.98 -5.12 -15.17
C GLU A 7 0.87 -6.63 -14.98
N ASP A 8 0.59 -7.10 -13.77
CA ASP A 8 0.36 -8.52 -13.51
C ASP A 8 -1.06 -8.96 -13.93
N LYS A 9 -1.37 -10.24 -13.69
CA LYS A 9 -2.67 -10.83 -14.06
C LYS A 9 -3.85 -10.25 -13.27
N GLU A 10 -3.59 -9.58 -12.15
CA GLU A 10 -4.60 -8.98 -11.27
C GLU A 10 -4.70 -7.45 -11.48
N GLY A 11 -3.90 -6.88 -12.39
CA GLY A 11 -3.91 -5.45 -12.70
C GLY A 11 -2.95 -4.60 -11.87
N PHE A 12 -2.07 -5.21 -11.06
CA PHE A 12 -1.08 -4.47 -10.28
C PHE A 12 0.14 -4.12 -11.12
N LEU A 13 0.60 -2.88 -10.98
CA LEU A 13 1.82 -2.41 -11.62
C LEU A 13 3.05 -2.77 -10.78
N HIS A 14 3.98 -3.45 -11.42
CA HIS A 14 5.25 -3.86 -10.82
C HIS A 14 6.41 -3.19 -11.55
N ARG A 15 7.46 -2.84 -10.80
CA ARG A 15 8.71 -2.34 -11.35
C ARG A 15 9.81 -3.36 -11.13
N VAL A 16 10.47 -3.76 -12.22
CA VAL A 16 11.51 -4.78 -12.20
C VAL A 16 12.74 -4.34 -13.01
N LEU A 17 13.89 -4.91 -12.68
CA LEU A 17 15.11 -4.84 -13.47
C LEU A 17 15.31 -6.16 -14.22
N ILE A 18 15.50 -6.08 -15.54
CA ILE A 18 15.94 -7.21 -16.37
C ILE A 18 17.27 -6.89 -17.06
N LYS A 19 17.93 -7.89 -17.64
CA LYS A 19 19.17 -7.62 -18.40
C LYS A 19 18.83 -6.85 -19.67
N ASN A 20 19.79 -6.08 -20.18
CA ASN A 20 19.55 -5.20 -21.33
C ASN A 20 19.08 -5.99 -22.57
N ASN A 21 19.61 -7.20 -22.73
CA ASN A 21 19.36 -8.09 -23.87
C ASN A 21 18.13 -8.99 -23.65
N ASP A 22 17.52 -9.00 -22.47
CA ASP A 22 16.34 -9.83 -22.21
C ASP A 22 15.10 -9.20 -22.87
N PRO A 23 14.18 -10.03 -23.40
CA PRO A 23 12.90 -9.56 -23.93
C PRO A 23 12.00 -8.99 -22.83
N LEU A 24 11.03 -8.15 -23.19
CA LEU A 24 10.08 -7.56 -22.21
C LEU A 24 9.26 -8.63 -21.48
N THR A 25 9.03 -9.78 -22.11
CA THR A 25 8.34 -10.93 -21.50
C THR A 25 9.09 -11.52 -20.30
N ALA A 26 10.38 -11.21 -20.14
CA ALA A 26 11.15 -11.61 -18.96
C ALA A 26 10.83 -10.76 -17.71
N ALA A 27 9.96 -9.74 -17.82
CA ALA A 27 9.63 -8.85 -16.71
C ALA A 27 9.02 -9.59 -15.50
N GLU A 28 8.22 -10.65 -15.72
CA GLU A 28 7.65 -11.48 -14.63
C GLU A 28 8.73 -12.14 -13.76
N TYR A 29 9.92 -12.35 -14.32
CA TYR A 29 11.06 -12.98 -13.63
C TYR A 29 12.18 -11.99 -13.30
N GLY A 30 11.96 -10.69 -13.51
CA GLY A 30 12.93 -9.65 -13.24
C GLY A 30 13.19 -9.44 -11.74
N LEU A 31 14.29 -8.77 -11.41
CA LEU A 31 14.58 -8.38 -10.04
C LEU A 31 13.60 -7.27 -9.60
N PRO A 32 12.75 -7.47 -8.58
CA PRO A 32 11.82 -6.45 -8.13
C PRO A 32 12.56 -5.25 -7.54
N VAL A 33 12.22 -4.05 -8.02
CA VAL A 33 12.75 -2.76 -7.53
C VAL A 33 11.62 -1.74 -7.33
N GLY A 34 10.39 -2.24 -7.18
CA GLY A 34 9.18 -1.48 -6.97
C GLY A 34 8.86 -1.25 -5.49
N PRO A 35 7.70 -0.64 -5.19
CA PRO A 35 7.18 -0.60 -3.83
C PRO A 35 6.95 -2.02 -3.28
N PRO A 36 6.85 -2.19 -1.94
CA PRO A 36 6.41 -3.44 -1.37
C PRO A 36 4.97 -3.75 -1.81
N ASP A 37 4.60 -5.03 -1.77
CA ASP A 37 3.27 -5.46 -2.13
C ASP A 37 2.25 -5.01 -1.08
N VAL A 38 1.29 -4.18 -1.47
CA VAL A 38 0.23 -3.68 -0.57
C VAL A 38 -0.73 -4.80 -0.13
N ARG A 39 -0.73 -5.94 -0.82
CA ARG A 39 -1.48 -7.13 -0.43
C ARG A 39 -0.93 -7.76 0.86
N ASP A 40 0.32 -7.47 1.22
CA ASP A 40 0.95 -7.96 2.46
C ASP A 40 0.47 -7.20 3.72
N ILE A 41 -0.38 -6.18 3.58
CA ILE A 41 -1.01 -5.51 4.72
C ILE A 41 -2.00 -6.47 5.39
N ASP A 42 -2.01 -6.52 6.73
CA ASP A 42 -3.11 -7.11 7.49
C ASP A 42 -4.34 -6.19 7.41
N TRP A 43 -5.10 -6.36 6.32
CA TRP A 43 -6.27 -5.53 6.00
C TRP A 43 -7.34 -5.61 7.09
N ASP A 44 -7.55 -6.79 7.69
CA ASP A 44 -8.55 -6.98 8.73
C ASP A 44 -8.19 -6.20 10.01
N LEU A 45 -6.93 -6.27 10.45
CA LEU A 45 -6.44 -5.47 11.57
C LEU A 45 -6.56 -3.98 11.29
N MET A 46 -6.14 -3.54 10.09
CA MET A 46 -6.18 -2.14 9.69
C MET A 46 -7.61 -1.60 9.69
N MET A 47 -8.56 -2.33 9.09
CA MET A 47 -9.97 -1.94 9.02
C MET A 47 -10.60 -1.87 10.40
N ARG A 48 -10.31 -2.84 11.29
CA ARG A 48 -10.76 -2.80 12.69
C ARG A 48 -10.24 -1.56 13.41
N GLN A 49 -8.96 -1.23 13.25
CA GLN A 49 -8.36 -0.04 13.86
C GLN A 49 -9.01 1.25 13.33
N ILE A 50 -9.22 1.36 12.02
CA ILE A 50 -9.88 2.51 11.40
C ILE A 50 -11.30 2.67 11.95
N ASN A 51 -12.08 1.60 11.96
CA ASN A 51 -13.46 1.60 12.48
C ASN A 51 -13.50 2.10 13.93
N ASN A 52 -12.64 1.56 14.80
CA ASN A 52 -12.62 1.96 16.21
C ASN A 52 -12.30 3.45 16.36
N VAL A 53 -11.32 3.99 15.62
CA VAL A 53 -10.99 5.42 15.67
C VAL A 53 -12.16 6.28 15.18
N LEU A 54 -12.85 5.89 14.11
CA LEU A 54 -14.02 6.63 13.63
C LEU A 54 -15.12 6.66 14.70
N VAL A 55 -15.39 5.54 15.36
CA VAL A 55 -16.40 5.45 16.43
C VAL A 55 -15.97 6.26 17.67
N GLU A 56 -14.72 6.16 18.10
CA GLU A 56 -14.17 6.91 19.26
C GLU A 56 -14.23 8.43 19.04
N HIS A 57 -14.11 8.88 17.79
CA HIS A 57 -14.24 10.28 17.41
C HIS A 57 -15.66 10.67 16.99
N GLU A 58 -16.65 9.79 17.16
CA GLU A 58 -18.05 10.00 16.80
C GLU A 58 -18.21 10.49 15.35
N ILE A 59 -17.54 9.82 14.41
CA ILE A 59 -17.67 10.08 12.97
C ILE A 59 -18.56 9.00 12.39
N PHE A 60 -19.86 9.29 12.27
CA PHE A 60 -20.84 8.32 11.80
C PHE A 60 -21.35 8.62 10.39
N ASP A 61 -21.23 9.87 9.97
CA ASP A 61 -21.66 10.31 8.65
C ASP A 61 -20.71 11.33 8.01
N TRP A 62 -21.09 11.78 6.81
CA TRP A 62 -20.32 12.77 6.06
C TRP A 62 -20.25 14.13 6.76
N TYR A 63 -21.30 14.51 7.50
CA TYR A 63 -21.35 15.79 8.20
C TYR A 63 -20.35 15.79 9.38
N ASP A 64 -20.28 14.70 10.13
CA ASP A 64 -19.27 14.52 11.17
C ASP A 64 -17.86 14.55 10.60
N ALA A 65 -17.62 13.86 9.48
CA ALA A 65 -16.32 13.80 8.82
C ALA A 65 -15.80 15.20 8.42
N GLN A 66 -16.70 16.09 8.00
CA GLN A 66 -16.36 17.47 7.68
C GLN A 66 -16.07 18.33 8.91
N ARG A 67 -16.82 18.12 10.01
CA ARG A 67 -16.72 18.96 11.22
C ARG A 67 -15.70 18.46 12.25
N LYS A 68 -15.27 17.19 12.15
CA LYS A 68 -14.30 16.53 13.03
C LYS A 68 -13.05 16.09 12.25
N PRO A 69 -12.31 17.03 11.60
CA PRO A 69 -11.18 16.70 10.71
C PRO A 69 -10.05 15.97 11.44
N VAL A 70 -9.90 16.19 12.76
CA VAL A 70 -8.91 15.50 13.58
C VAL A 70 -9.17 14.00 13.63
N GLY A 71 -10.42 13.57 13.84
CA GLY A 71 -10.76 12.15 13.92
C GLY A 71 -10.58 11.44 12.58
N LEU A 72 -10.99 12.09 11.48
CA LEU A 72 -10.76 11.57 10.13
C LEU A 72 -9.25 11.45 9.82
N THR A 73 -8.46 12.45 10.21
CA THR A 73 -7.00 12.42 10.06
C THR A 73 -6.37 11.28 10.89
N ALA A 74 -6.87 11.03 12.09
CA ALA A 74 -6.42 9.93 12.93
C ALA A 74 -6.69 8.56 12.25
N ALA A 75 -7.88 8.39 11.67
CA ALA A 75 -8.23 7.20 10.91
C ALA A 75 -7.29 7.00 9.69
N LEU A 76 -7.02 8.05 8.91
CA LEU A 76 -6.07 8.00 7.79
C LEU A 76 -4.62 7.72 8.23
N THR A 77 -4.25 8.16 9.43
CA THR A 77 -2.92 7.90 9.98
C THR A 77 -2.69 6.41 10.24
N ILE A 78 -3.73 5.65 10.53
CA ILE A 78 -3.64 4.18 10.65
C ILE A 78 -3.22 3.56 9.32
N PHE A 79 -3.88 3.93 8.22
CA PHE A 79 -3.52 3.45 6.89
C PHE A 79 -2.06 3.76 6.55
N LYS A 80 -1.65 5.02 6.78
CA LYS A 80 -0.27 5.45 6.57
C LYS A 80 0.74 4.62 7.38
N ARG A 81 0.41 4.27 8.63
CA ARG A 81 1.30 3.48 9.50
C ARG A 81 1.52 2.07 8.96
N HIS A 82 0.47 1.40 8.50
CA HIS A 82 0.57 0.06 7.90
C HIS A 82 1.36 0.07 6.59
N LEU A 83 1.11 1.05 5.73
CA LEU A 83 1.89 1.23 4.50
C LEU A 83 3.39 1.46 4.79
N ILE A 84 3.72 2.35 5.74
CA ILE A 84 5.12 2.58 6.14
C ILE A 84 5.74 1.30 6.72
N SER A 85 4.96 0.48 7.43
CA SER A 85 5.45 -0.79 7.96
C SER A 85 5.92 -1.73 6.86
N LEU A 86 5.22 -1.79 5.73
CA LEU A 86 5.67 -2.58 4.58
C LEU A 86 7.03 -2.14 4.06
N TYR A 87 7.24 -0.83 3.90
CA TYR A 87 8.53 -0.29 3.46
C TYR A 87 9.66 -0.61 4.44
N ARG A 88 9.39 -0.58 5.75
CA ARG A 88 10.39 -0.94 6.77
C ARG A 88 10.74 -2.43 6.74
N LEU A 89 9.74 -3.29 6.55
CA LEU A 89 9.95 -4.73 6.43
C LEU A 89 10.71 -5.10 5.15
N SER A 90 10.49 -4.38 4.05
CA SER A 90 11.23 -4.59 2.80
C SER A 90 12.69 -4.14 2.88
N ASP A 91 13.02 -3.10 3.65
CA ASP A 91 14.39 -2.60 3.82
C ASP A 91 15.27 -3.52 4.69
N THR A 92 14.64 -4.45 5.42
CA THR A 92 15.36 -5.41 6.30
C THR A 92 15.69 -6.73 5.58
N LYS A 93 15.34 -6.88 4.30
CA LYS A 93 15.63 -8.05 3.45
C LYS A 93 16.74 -7.75 2.46
#